data_AF-A0A1H4FKP7-F1
#
_entry.id   AF-A0A1H4FKP7-F1
#
_cell.length_a   1.000
_cell.length_b   1.000
_cell.length_c   1.000
_cell.angle_alpha   90.00
_cell.angle_beta   90.00
_cell.angle_gamma   90.00
#
_symmetry.space_group_name_H-M   'P 1'
#
loop_
_entity.id
_entity.type
_entity.pdbx_description
1 polymer ?
#
loop_
_entity_poly.entity_id
_entity_poly.type
_entity_poly.pdbx_seq_one_letter_code
_entity_poly.pdbx_strand_id
1 'polypeptide(L)'
;MLNASNSNEVSLKELREGFYKCRSFEVLNLWRRSFLLSVFQFLCFTLYGVFASRLLDAGPAAANPLVVNEIACAAALLGMSFAVIWIMMAKGSKAWYEVYERYIFEIEREETDGLKIPERYRLGALCRPWEMNSNLFSKKAGRYSPSRLNITIGTVLMTAWFVIFLLHYIASIVCYIGGTAHYCQLAILALIPVAFLVIALSALYNKWGRSRSLTETI
;
A
#
# COMPACT_ATOMS: atom_id res chain seq x y z
N MET A 1 -9.33 18.46 56.48
CA MET A 1 -8.49 18.78 55.30
C MET A 1 -8.71 17.67 54.29
N LEU A 2 -9.59 17.89 53.32
CA LEU A 2 -9.86 16.95 52.22
C LEU A 2 -8.76 17.16 51.18
N ASN A 3 -7.98 16.10 50.92
CA ASN A 3 -6.98 16.10 49.86
C ASN A 3 -7.64 16.44 48.54
N ALA A 4 -7.21 17.54 47.92
CA ALA A 4 -7.43 17.81 46.52
C ALA A 4 -6.66 16.73 45.72
N SER A 5 -7.33 15.63 45.40
CA SER A 5 -6.80 14.64 44.47
C SER A 5 -6.73 15.28 43.08
N ASN A 6 -5.50 15.50 42.62
CA ASN A 6 -5.04 15.90 41.29
C ASN A 6 -6.12 15.97 40.19
N SER A 7 -6.53 17.18 39.82
CA SER A 7 -7.40 17.46 38.67
C SER A 7 -6.69 17.32 37.29
N ASN A 8 -5.50 16.72 37.24
CA ASN A 8 -4.66 16.59 36.05
C ASN A 8 -4.42 15.14 35.60
N GLU A 9 -5.07 14.16 36.24
CA GLU A 9 -4.95 12.75 35.87
C GLU A 9 -6.00 12.38 34.80
N VAL A 10 -5.53 11.88 33.66
CA VAL A 10 -6.39 11.46 32.55
C VAL A 10 -7.06 10.14 32.93
N SER A 11 -8.39 10.09 32.84
CA SER A 11 -9.14 8.87 33.16
C SER A 11 -8.95 7.77 32.10
N LEU A 12 -9.04 6.50 32.49
CA LEU A 12 -9.02 5.36 31.57
C LEU A 12 -10.16 5.42 30.54
N LYS A 13 -11.30 6.00 30.92
CA LYS A 13 -12.42 6.27 29.99
C LYS A 13 -12.00 7.21 28.87
N GLU A 14 -11.36 8.32 29.23
CA GLU A 14 -10.90 9.32 28.28
C GLU A 14 -9.81 8.78 27.36
N LEU A 15 -8.85 8.02 27.89
CA LEU A 15 -7.84 7.32 27.09
C LEU A 15 -8.47 6.35 26.10
N ARG A 16 -9.42 5.53 26.54
CA ARG A 16 -10.15 4.58 25.67
C ARG A 16 -10.88 5.31 24.55
N GLU A 17 -11.62 6.36 24.85
CA GLU A 17 -12.32 7.19 23.85
C GLU A 17 -11.33 7.83 22.86
N GLY A 18 -10.19 8.32 23.36
CA GLY A 18 -9.08 8.84 22.55
C GLY A 18 -8.55 7.80 21.57
N PHE A 19 -8.26 6.58 22.02
CA PHE A 19 -7.78 5.51 21.15
C PHE A 19 -8.83 5.05 20.12
N TYR A 20 -10.13 5.03 20.47
CA TYR A 20 -11.19 4.78 19.49
C TYR A 20 -11.24 5.87 18.41
N LYS A 21 -11.05 7.13 18.79
CA LYS A 21 -10.96 8.25 17.86
C LYS A 21 -9.73 8.12 16.95
N CYS A 22 -8.56 7.79 17.50
CA CYS A 22 -7.34 7.53 16.72
C CYS A 22 -7.52 6.35 15.74
N ARG A 23 -8.11 5.24 16.21
CA ARG A 23 -8.41 4.06 15.40
C ARG A 23 -9.32 4.40 14.22
N SER A 24 -10.44 5.07 14.47
CA SER A 24 -11.38 5.46 13.41
C SER A 24 -10.77 6.47 12.43
N PHE A 25 -9.98 7.43 12.94
CA PHE A 25 -9.20 8.36 12.13
C PHE A 25 -8.20 7.64 11.22
N GLU A 26 -7.49 6.63 11.72
CA GLU A 26 -6.50 5.90 10.91
C GLU A 26 -7.17 5.05 9.82
N VAL A 27 -8.31 4.41 10.11
CA VAL A 27 -9.09 3.68 9.09
C VAL A 27 -9.60 4.61 8.00
N LEU A 28 -10.14 5.79 8.36
CA LEU A 28 -10.63 6.75 7.38
C LEU A 28 -9.49 7.32 6.52
N ASN A 29 -8.37 7.69 7.15
CA ASN A 29 -7.22 8.23 6.44
C ASN A 29 -6.50 7.19 5.59
N LEU A 30 -6.48 5.92 5.98
CA LEU A 30 -5.97 4.83 5.15
C LEU A 30 -6.63 4.88 3.76
N TRP A 31 -7.97 4.92 3.72
CA TRP A 31 -8.70 4.97 2.45
C TRP A 31 -8.52 6.29 1.71
N ARG A 32 -8.48 7.42 2.42
CA ARG A 32 -8.22 8.73 1.80
C ARG A 32 -6.82 8.80 1.13
N ARG A 33 -5.79 8.30 1.81
CA ARG A 33 -4.41 8.23 1.29
C ARG A 33 -4.33 7.27 0.10
N SER A 34 -5.08 6.17 0.15
CA SER A 34 -5.14 5.19 -0.94
C SER A 34 -5.86 5.75 -2.17
N PHE A 35 -6.93 6.52 -1.97
CA PHE A 35 -7.58 7.25 -3.05
C PHE A 35 -6.62 8.22 -3.73
N LEU A 36 -5.83 8.98 -2.96
CA LEU A 36 -4.80 9.85 -3.52
C LEU A 36 -3.77 9.08 -4.37
N LEU A 37 -3.26 7.94 -3.88
CA LEU A 37 -2.32 7.11 -4.64
C LEU A 37 -2.95 6.51 -5.89
N SER A 38 -4.26 6.23 -5.89
CA SER A 38 -4.97 5.75 -7.08
C SER A 38 -4.96 6.75 -8.23
N VAL A 39 -4.99 8.06 -7.93
CA VAL A 39 -4.88 9.11 -8.95
C VAL A 39 -3.51 9.07 -9.62
N PHE A 40 -2.42 8.99 -8.85
CA PHE A 40 -1.07 8.85 -9.41
C PHE A 40 -0.92 7.58 -10.24
N GLN A 41 -1.54 6.49 -9.78
CA GLN A 41 -1.54 5.22 -10.51
C GLN A 41 -2.27 5.32 -11.85
N PHE A 42 -3.44 5.96 -11.86
CA PHE A 42 -4.23 6.18 -13.06
C PHE A 42 -3.48 7.07 -14.07
N LEU A 43 -2.78 8.10 -13.60
CA LEU A 43 -1.90 8.92 -14.43
C LEU A 43 -0.77 8.09 -15.06
N CYS A 44 -0.13 7.22 -14.28
CA CYS A 44 0.90 6.32 -14.80
C CYS A 44 0.35 5.37 -15.87
N PHE A 45 -0.82 4.77 -15.65
CA PHE A 45 -1.47 3.90 -16.63
C PHE A 45 -1.91 4.65 -17.89
N THR A 46 -2.38 5.89 -17.74
CA THR A 46 -2.75 6.74 -18.87
C THR A 46 -1.52 7.08 -19.71
N LEU A 47 -0.43 7.51 -19.05
CA LEU A 47 0.84 7.80 -19.70
C LEU A 47 1.37 6.56 -20.44
N TYR A 48 1.36 5.40 -19.77
CA TYR A 48 1.70 4.12 -20.37
C TYR A 48 0.80 3.80 -21.59
N GLY A 49 -0.51 3.96 -21.47
CA GLY A 49 -1.47 3.69 -22.53
C GLY A 49 -1.22 4.53 -23.78
N VAL A 50 -0.84 5.80 -23.63
CA VAL A 50 -0.43 6.68 -24.75
C VAL A 50 0.83 6.13 -25.45
N PHE A 51 1.82 5.64 -24.72
CA PHE A 51 3.01 5.05 -25.34
C PHE A 51 2.74 3.68 -25.97
N ALA A 52 1.91 2.86 -25.34
CA ALA A 52 1.49 1.58 -25.87
C ALA A 52 0.68 1.74 -27.17
N SER A 53 -0.24 2.72 -27.23
CA SER A 53 -0.98 3.00 -28.47
C SER A 53 -0.06 3.46 -29.60
N ARG A 54 0.96 4.27 -29.29
CA ARG A 54 1.98 4.66 -30.27
C ARG A 54 2.76 3.47 -30.82
N LEU A 55 3.00 2.43 -30.01
CA LEU A 55 3.64 1.21 -30.47
C LEU A 55 2.73 0.40 -31.42
N LEU A 56 1.41 0.41 -31.17
CA LEU A 56 0.43 -0.31 -31.98
C LEU A 56 0.11 0.44 -33.29
N ASP A 57 0.06 1.77 -33.25
CA ASP A 57 -0.30 2.62 -34.39
C ASP A 57 0.91 3.00 -35.28
N ALA A 58 2.14 2.89 -34.76
CA ALA A 58 3.32 3.17 -35.54
C ALA A 58 3.49 2.13 -36.65
N GLY A 59 3.22 2.54 -37.89
CA GLY A 59 3.74 1.85 -39.07
C GLY A 59 5.28 1.78 -39.03
N PRO A 60 5.92 0.95 -39.89
CA PRO A 60 7.34 0.61 -39.83
C PRO A 60 8.35 1.77 -39.89
N ALA A 61 7.90 3.02 -40.06
CA ALA A 61 8.73 4.22 -40.19
C ALA A 61 8.52 5.32 -39.11
N ALA A 62 7.58 5.19 -38.17
CA ALA A 62 7.11 6.34 -37.38
C ALA A 62 7.69 6.48 -35.95
N ALA A 63 8.23 5.43 -35.35
CA ALA A 63 8.87 5.50 -34.04
C ALA A 63 9.96 4.42 -33.91
N ASN A 64 11.10 4.73 -33.28
CA ASN A 64 12.07 3.70 -32.93
C ASN A 64 11.45 2.82 -31.83
N PRO A 65 11.07 1.55 -32.13
CA PRO A 65 10.36 0.70 -31.18
C PRO A 65 11.18 0.48 -29.91
N LEU A 66 12.52 0.50 -30.00
CA LEU A 66 13.39 0.40 -28.83
C LEU A 66 13.15 1.55 -27.84
N VAL A 67 13.07 2.79 -28.32
CA VAL A 67 12.86 3.97 -27.47
C VAL A 67 11.49 3.93 -26.80
N VAL A 68 10.46 3.50 -27.52
CA VAL A 68 9.10 3.38 -26.96
C VAL A 68 9.06 2.33 -25.85
N ASN A 69 9.70 1.17 -26.04
CA ASN A 69 9.81 0.14 -25.02
C ASN A 69 10.64 0.59 -23.80
N GLU A 70 11.73 1.35 -24.00
CA GLU A 70 12.53 1.93 -22.91
C GLU A 70 11.70 2.94 -22.08
N ILE A 71 10.93 3.81 -22.74
CA ILE A 71 10.02 4.74 -22.07
C ILE A 71 8.92 3.99 -21.30
N ALA A 72 8.37 2.93 -21.88
CA ALA A 72 7.39 2.08 -21.21
C ALA A 72 7.99 1.39 -19.96
N CYS A 73 9.25 0.95 -20.02
CA CYS A 73 9.98 0.43 -18.86
C CYS A 73 10.12 1.50 -17.77
N ALA A 74 10.48 2.74 -18.14
CA ALA A 74 10.58 3.85 -17.19
C ALA A 74 9.22 4.19 -16.54
N ALA A 75 8.14 4.21 -17.32
CA ALA A 75 6.78 4.39 -16.81
C ALA A 75 6.39 3.25 -15.85
N ALA A 76 6.74 2.01 -16.18
CA ALA A 76 6.49 0.86 -15.32
C ALA A 76 7.29 0.92 -14.00
N LEU A 77 8.54 1.37 -14.02
CA LEU A 77 9.35 1.59 -12.81
C LEU A 77 8.74 2.67 -11.91
N LEU A 78 8.23 3.75 -12.49
CA LEU A 78 7.53 4.80 -11.74
C LEU A 78 6.23 4.26 -11.13
N GLY A 79 5.42 3.54 -11.90
CA GLY A 79 4.19 2.90 -11.44
C GLY A 79 4.42 1.84 -10.35
N MET A 80 5.48 1.04 -10.45
CA MET A 80 5.92 0.12 -9.40
C MET A 80 6.30 0.88 -8.13
N SER A 81 7.00 2.01 -8.23
CA SER A 81 7.40 2.81 -7.07
C SER A 81 6.18 3.32 -6.29
N PHE A 82 5.16 3.85 -6.99
CA PHE A 82 3.90 4.24 -6.35
C PHE A 82 3.16 3.06 -5.73
N ALA A 83 3.15 1.90 -6.39
CA ALA A 83 2.53 0.69 -5.83
C ALA A 83 3.24 0.19 -4.56
N VAL A 84 4.58 0.26 -4.53
CA VAL A 84 5.38 -0.06 -3.32
C VAL A 84 5.06 0.93 -2.20
N ILE A 85 5.06 2.24 -2.47
CA ILE A 85 4.69 3.27 -1.49
C ILE A 85 3.27 3.01 -0.95
N TRP A 86 2.33 2.62 -1.82
CA TRP A 86 0.99 2.22 -1.41
C TRP A 86 1.01 1.08 -0.41
N ILE A 87 1.70 -0.02 -0.72
CA ILE A 87 1.80 -1.17 0.18
C ILE A 87 2.40 -0.76 1.52
N MET A 88 3.48 0.03 1.50
CA MET A 88 4.15 0.49 2.72
C MET A 88 3.25 1.38 3.57
N MET A 89 2.55 2.34 2.94
CA MET A 89 1.59 3.21 3.61
C MET A 89 0.43 2.42 4.21
N ALA A 90 -0.15 1.46 3.46
CA ALA A 90 -1.25 0.64 3.93
C ALA A 90 -0.84 -0.27 5.10
N LYS A 91 0.36 -0.85 5.05
CA LYS A 91 0.92 -1.63 6.16
C LYS A 91 1.21 -0.76 7.38
N GLY A 92 1.77 0.44 7.21
CA GLY A 92 2.04 1.37 8.30
C GLY A 92 0.78 1.83 9.02
N SER A 93 -0.25 2.21 8.27
CA SER A 93 -1.57 2.55 8.82
C SER A 93 -2.22 1.36 9.53
N LYS A 94 -2.08 0.15 8.99
CA LYS A 94 -2.56 -1.07 9.64
C LYS A 94 -1.83 -1.33 10.97
N ALA A 95 -0.53 -1.11 11.04
CA ALA A 95 0.24 -1.31 12.28
C ALA A 95 -0.21 -0.33 13.38
N TRP A 96 -0.38 0.96 13.07
CA TRP A 96 -0.90 1.93 14.04
C TRP A 96 -2.33 1.63 14.47
N TYR A 97 -3.17 1.20 13.54
CA TYR A 97 -4.50 0.71 13.85
C TYR A 97 -4.47 -0.43 14.88
N GLU A 98 -3.60 -1.44 14.69
CA GLU A 98 -3.44 -2.57 15.62
C GLU A 98 -2.87 -2.13 16.98
N VAL A 99 -1.97 -1.13 17.02
CA VAL A 99 -1.48 -0.51 18.28
C VAL A 99 -2.64 0.12 19.06
N TYR A 100 -3.51 0.88 18.41
CA TYR A 100 -4.68 1.46 19.08
C TYR A 100 -5.66 0.39 19.57
N GLU A 101 -5.87 -0.69 18.80
CA GLU A 101 -6.70 -1.82 19.25
C GLU A 101 -6.12 -2.51 20.48
N ARG A 102 -4.79 -2.67 20.55
CA ARG A 102 -4.11 -3.22 21.73
C ARG A 102 -4.31 -2.36 22.97
N TYR A 103 -4.09 -1.05 22.88
CA TYR A 103 -4.29 -0.17 24.05
C TYR A 103 -5.74 -0.16 24.54
N ILE A 104 -6.72 -0.21 23.62
CA ILE A 104 -8.13 -0.35 24.00
C ILE A 104 -8.36 -1.67 24.74
N PHE A 105 -7.79 -2.76 24.24
CA PHE A 105 -7.94 -4.09 24.87
C PHE A 105 -7.31 -4.15 26.26
N GLU A 106 -6.16 -3.53 26.46
CA GLU A 106 -5.50 -3.43 27.77
C GLU A 106 -6.39 -2.69 28.78
N ILE A 107 -6.90 -1.51 28.41
CA ILE A 107 -7.82 -0.73 29.27
C ILE A 107 -9.12 -1.49 29.57
N GLU A 108 -9.67 -2.22 28.60
CA GLU A 108 -10.92 -2.98 28.77
C GLU A 108 -10.74 -4.25 29.62
N ARG A 109 -9.49 -4.72 29.82
CA ARG A 109 -9.16 -5.92 30.61
C ARG A 109 -8.57 -5.63 31.98
N GLU A 110 -8.14 -4.41 32.23
CA GLU A 110 -7.57 -4.01 33.52
C GLU A 110 -8.55 -4.28 34.66
N GLU A 111 -8.22 -5.20 35.57
CA GLU A 111 -9.15 -5.67 36.62
C GLU A 111 -9.19 -4.74 37.84
N THR A 112 -8.14 -3.95 38.06
CA THR A 112 -7.98 -3.11 39.26
C THR A 112 -8.71 -1.77 39.13
N ASP A 113 -8.55 -1.08 38.00
CA ASP A 113 -9.15 0.24 37.72
C ASP A 113 -9.94 0.30 36.40
N GLY A 114 -10.02 -0.81 35.65
CA GLY A 114 -10.64 -0.81 34.33
C GLY A 114 -12.15 -0.60 34.34
N LEU A 115 -12.65 -0.22 33.16
CA LEU A 115 -14.08 0.01 32.96
C LEU A 115 -14.84 -1.32 33.09
N LYS A 116 -15.92 -1.34 33.89
CA LYS A 116 -16.85 -2.48 34.02
C LYS A 116 -17.65 -2.71 32.73
N ILE A 117 -16.99 -3.08 31.64
CA ILE A 117 -17.58 -3.32 30.33
C ILE A 117 -17.84 -4.82 30.19
N PRO A 118 -19.09 -5.23 29.93
CA PRO A 118 -19.41 -6.63 29.64
C PRO A 118 -18.59 -7.14 28.45
N GLU A 119 -18.08 -8.37 28.54
CA GLU A 119 -17.17 -8.96 27.56
C GLU A 119 -17.68 -8.84 26.12
N ARG A 120 -18.99 -9.04 25.90
CA ARG A 120 -19.63 -8.93 24.58
C ARG A 120 -19.53 -7.57 23.88
N TYR A 121 -19.22 -6.50 24.62
CA TYR A 121 -19.09 -5.14 24.09
C TYR A 121 -17.63 -4.68 23.95
N ARG A 122 -16.66 -5.55 24.28
CA ARG A 122 -15.23 -5.25 24.17
C ARG A 122 -14.77 -5.36 22.72
N LEU A 123 -13.74 -4.60 22.33
CA LEU A 123 -13.29 -4.47 20.92
C LEU A 123 -12.83 -5.80 20.29
N GLY A 124 -12.41 -6.78 21.10
CA GLY A 124 -12.00 -8.11 20.65
C GLY A 124 -13.07 -9.20 20.76
N ALA A 125 -14.27 -8.87 21.21
CA ALA A 125 -15.34 -9.86 21.34
C ALA A 125 -15.75 -10.44 19.99
N LEU A 126 -16.07 -11.73 19.95
CA LEU A 126 -16.55 -12.38 18.73
C LEU A 126 -17.93 -11.84 18.35
N CYS A 127 -17.95 -10.87 17.44
CA CYS A 127 -19.17 -10.36 16.82
C CYS A 127 -19.60 -11.29 15.68
N ARG A 128 -20.85 -11.78 15.72
CA ARG A 128 -21.44 -12.58 14.65
C ARG A 128 -22.49 -11.74 13.91
N PRO A 129 -22.27 -11.41 12.62
CA PRO A 129 -23.34 -10.88 11.76
C PRO A 129 -24.48 -11.90 11.62
N TRP A 130 -25.67 -11.42 11.25
CA TRP A 130 -26.86 -12.27 11.03
C TRP A 130 -26.58 -13.42 10.07
N GLU A 131 -26.04 -13.10 8.90
CA GLU A 131 -25.66 -14.07 7.88
C GLU A 131 -24.35 -13.67 7.22
N MET A 132 -23.56 -14.65 6.84
CA MET A 132 -22.26 -14.44 6.22
C MET A 132 -22.03 -15.47 5.12
N ASN A 133 -21.47 -15.03 4.00
CA ASN A 133 -21.13 -15.87 2.87
C ASN A 133 -19.88 -15.30 2.20
N SER A 134 -18.85 -16.11 2.02
CA SER A 134 -17.61 -15.71 1.35
C SER A 134 -17.68 -15.81 -0.17
N ASN A 135 -18.77 -16.35 -0.74
CA ASN A 135 -18.98 -16.36 -2.19
C ASN A 135 -19.04 -14.92 -2.73
N LEU A 136 -18.17 -14.60 -3.69
CA LEU A 136 -18.06 -13.27 -4.31
C LEU A 136 -19.35 -12.82 -5.02
N PHE A 137 -20.17 -13.76 -5.50
CA PHE A 137 -21.43 -13.46 -6.18
C PHE A 137 -22.63 -13.36 -5.23
N SER A 138 -22.42 -13.64 -3.95
CA SER A 138 -23.44 -13.46 -2.92
C SER A 138 -23.50 -12.01 -2.46
N LYS A 139 -24.71 -11.49 -2.23
CA LYS A 139 -24.92 -10.16 -1.62
C LYS A 139 -24.76 -10.13 -0.10
N LYS A 140 -24.55 -11.30 0.53
CA LYS A 140 -24.36 -11.44 1.99
C LYS A 140 -22.98 -10.94 2.43
N ALA A 141 -22.84 -10.56 3.70
CA ALA A 141 -21.57 -10.07 4.25
C ALA A 141 -20.45 -11.13 4.19
N GLY A 142 -19.20 -10.68 4.05
CA GLY A 142 -18.01 -11.53 4.00
C GLY A 142 -16.97 -11.19 5.07
N ARG A 143 -16.00 -12.08 5.29
CA ARG A 143 -14.91 -11.92 6.28
C ARG A 143 -13.73 -11.13 5.73
N TYR A 144 -13.99 -9.96 5.14
CA TYR A 144 -12.94 -9.15 4.53
C TYR A 144 -12.53 -7.99 5.43
N SER A 145 -11.22 -7.84 5.64
CA SER A 145 -10.65 -6.72 6.39
C SER A 145 -10.36 -5.57 5.42
N PRO A 146 -10.91 -4.37 5.64
CA PRO A 146 -10.64 -3.20 4.79
C PRO A 146 -9.15 -2.89 4.65
N SER A 147 -8.36 -3.01 5.73
CA SER A 147 -6.92 -2.76 5.68
C SER A 147 -6.15 -3.81 4.89
N ARG A 148 -6.53 -5.10 5.01
CA ARG A 148 -5.91 -6.18 4.22
C ARG A 148 -6.25 -6.04 2.72
N LEU A 149 -7.50 -5.73 2.38
CA LEU A 149 -7.90 -5.49 1.00
C LEU A 149 -7.10 -4.34 0.38
N ASN A 150 -6.86 -3.29 1.15
CA ASN A 150 -6.09 -2.14 0.69
C ASN A 150 -4.63 -2.50 0.37
N ILE A 151 -3.98 -3.29 1.22
CA ILE A 151 -2.64 -3.86 0.93
C ILE A 151 -2.67 -4.74 -0.32
N THR A 152 -3.73 -5.55 -0.50
CA THR A 152 -3.91 -6.39 -1.68
C THR A 152 -4.02 -5.56 -2.96
N ILE A 153 -4.73 -4.43 -2.94
CA ILE A 153 -4.80 -3.52 -4.11
C ILE A 153 -3.41 -3.05 -4.53
N GLY A 154 -2.60 -2.56 -3.58
CA GLY A 154 -1.21 -2.17 -3.87
C GLY A 154 -0.37 -3.32 -4.43
N THR A 155 -0.57 -4.54 -3.91
CA THR A 155 0.12 -5.75 -4.39
C THR A 155 -0.27 -6.09 -5.83
N VAL A 156 -1.56 -6.07 -6.16
CA VAL A 156 -2.06 -6.31 -7.52
C VAL A 156 -1.48 -5.28 -8.50
N LEU A 157 -1.46 -4.00 -8.10
CA LEU A 157 -0.89 -2.92 -8.89
C LEU A 157 0.62 -3.09 -9.13
N MET A 158 1.37 -3.50 -8.10
CA MET A 158 2.80 -3.80 -8.21
C MET A 158 3.04 -4.96 -9.18
N THR A 159 2.25 -6.04 -9.09
CA THR A 159 2.34 -7.18 -10.01
C THR A 159 2.01 -6.77 -11.44
N ALA A 160 0.98 -5.96 -11.67
CA ALA A 160 0.63 -5.49 -13.01
C ALA A 160 1.76 -4.70 -13.66
N TRP A 161 2.35 -3.74 -12.93
CA TRP A 161 3.50 -2.99 -13.45
C TRP A 161 4.74 -3.84 -13.66
N PHE A 162 4.98 -4.82 -12.80
CA PHE A 162 6.08 -5.75 -12.97
C PHE A 162 5.93 -6.59 -14.25
N VAL A 163 4.72 -7.05 -14.57
CA VAL A 163 4.45 -7.76 -15.84
C VAL A 163 4.69 -6.83 -17.03
N ILE A 164 4.16 -5.60 -17.01
CA ILE A 164 4.39 -4.60 -18.07
C ILE A 164 5.89 -4.34 -18.25
N PHE A 165 6.62 -4.16 -17.16
CA PHE A 165 8.08 -3.97 -17.17
C PHE A 165 8.80 -5.13 -17.85
N LEU A 166 8.49 -6.38 -17.48
CA LEU A 166 9.12 -7.56 -18.07
C LEU A 166 8.86 -7.66 -19.57
N LEU A 167 7.61 -7.45 -20.00
CA LEU A 167 7.23 -7.53 -21.41
C LEU A 167 8.00 -6.51 -22.25
N HIS A 168 8.05 -5.24 -21.82
CA HIS A 168 8.75 -4.20 -22.54
C HIS A 168 10.27 -4.35 -22.46
N TYR A 169 10.82 -4.82 -21.35
CA TYR A 169 12.25 -5.04 -21.22
C TYR A 169 12.73 -6.16 -22.16
N ILE A 170 11.99 -7.27 -22.23
CA ILE A 170 12.26 -8.35 -23.20
C ILE A 170 12.16 -7.82 -24.64
N ALA A 171 11.11 -7.06 -24.94
CA ALA A 171 10.94 -6.45 -26.27
C ALA A 171 12.11 -5.50 -26.63
N SER A 172 12.58 -4.68 -25.68
CA SER A 172 13.76 -3.83 -25.87
C SER A 172 15.02 -4.64 -26.21
N ILE A 173 15.26 -5.77 -25.53
CA ILE A 173 16.40 -6.65 -25.84
C ILE A 173 16.29 -7.21 -27.27
N VAL A 174 15.10 -7.67 -27.66
CA VAL A 174 14.85 -8.18 -29.02
C VAL A 174 15.07 -7.09 -30.07
N CYS A 175 14.54 -5.88 -29.85
CA CYS A 175 14.76 -4.74 -30.74
C CYS A 175 16.23 -4.33 -30.83
N TYR A 176 16.96 -4.39 -29.71
CA TYR A 176 18.40 -4.08 -29.68
C TYR A 176 19.21 -5.06 -30.53
N ILE A 177 18.97 -6.37 -30.36
CA ILE A 177 19.63 -7.43 -31.15
C ILE A 177 19.26 -7.32 -32.64
N GLY A 178 18.03 -6.92 -32.95
CA GLY A 178 17.51 -6.78 -34.31
C GLY A 178 18.10 -5.64 -35.16
N GLY A 179 19.01 -4.82 -34.60
CA GLY A 179 19.90 -3.98 -35.42
C GLY A 179 19.47 -2.53 -35.69
N THR A 180 18.78 -1.86 -34.75
CA THR A 180 18.44 -0.42 -34.86
C THR A 180 19.03 0.46 -33.75
N ALA A 181 20.08 -0.01 -33.05
CA ALA A 181 20.51 0.59 -31.80
C ALA A 181 21.82 1.40 -31.86
N HIS A 182 21.81 2.59 -31.27
CA HIS A 182 22.99 3.41 -31.00
C HIS A 182 23.67 3.01 -29.68
N TYR A 183 24.96 3.33 -29.50
CA TYR A 183 25.70 3.04 -28.26
C TYR A 183 25.03 3.59 -26.99
N CYS A 184 24.35 4.74 -27.07
CA CYS A 184 23.62 5.31 -25.94
C CYS A 184 22.43 4.43 -25.48
N GLN A 185 21.80 3.69 -26.38
CA GLN A 185 20.66 2.83 -26.05
C GLN A 185 21.11 1.56 -25.31
N LEU A 186 22.30 1.04 -25.60
CA LEU A 186 22.88 -0.04 -24.79
C LEU A 186 23.08 0.39 -23.33
N ALA A 187 23.57 1.62 -23.11
CA ALA A 187 23.74 2.15 -21.77
C ALA A 187 22.41 2.28 -21.03
N ILE A 188 21.36 2.79 -21.70
CA ILE A 188 20.01 2.88 -21.13
C ILE A 188 19.48 1.49 -20.79
N LEU A 189 19.57 0.53 -21.72
CA LEU A 189 19.13 -0.84 -21.53
C LEU A 189 19.81 -1.54 -20.35
N ALA A 190 21.10 -1.25 -20.11
CA ALA A 190 21.85 -1.74 -18.96
C ALA A 190 21.48 -1.03 -17.65
N LEU A 191 21.10 0.25 -17.69
CA LEU A 191 20.70 1.02 -16.49
C LEU A 191 19.30 0.66 -15.99
N ILE A 192 18.38 0.25 -16.87
CA ILE A 192 17.01 -0.15 -16.51
C ILE A 192 16.97 -1.23 -15.40
N PRO A 193 17.64 -2.40 -15.52
CA PRO A 193 17.64 -3.41 -14.46
C PRO A 193 18.36 -2.94 -13.20
N VAL A 194 19.37 -2.08 -13.31
CA VAL A 194 20.03 -1.48 -12.14
C VAL A 194 19.05 -0.59 -11.38
N ALA A 195 18.29 0.26 -12.07
CA ALA A 195 17.25 1.09 -11.47
C ALA A 195 16.18 0.24 -10.79
N PHE A 196 15.72 -0.84 -11.43
CA PHE A 196 14.80 -1.81 -10.83
C PHE A 196 15.37 -2.40 -9.53
N LEU A 197 16.61 -2.89 -9.55
CA LEU A 197 17.25 -3.47 -8.38
C LEU A 197 17.41 -2.46 -7.25
N VAL A 198 17.77 -1.21 -7.55
CA VAL A 198 17.84 -0.13 -6.55
C VAL A 198 16.48 0.10 -5.89
N ILE A 199 15.41 0.19 -6.67
CA ILE A 199 14.04 0.36 -6.15
C ILE A 199 13.65 -0.85 -5.29
N ALA A 200 13.80 -2.06 -5.83
CA ALA A 200 13.43 -3.30 -5.15
C ALA A 200 14.20 -3.51 -3.84
N LEU A 201 15.53 -3.40 -3.87
CA LEU A 201 16.37 -3.58 -2.69
C LEU A 201 16.13 -2.48 -1.65
N SER A 202 16.01 -1.21 -2.06
CA SER A 202 15.76 -0.13 -1.11
C SER A 202 14.40 -0.26 -0.42
N ALA A 203 13.38 -0.75 -1.15
CA ALA A 203 12.08 -1.11 -0.58
C ALA A 203 12.17 -2.32 0.37
N LEU A 204 12.83 -3.41 -0.05
CA LEU A 204 12.97 -4.64 0.74
C LEU A 204 13.72 -4.41 2.06
N TYR A 205 14.77 -3.59 2.04
CA TYR A 205 15.51 -3.22 3.24
C TYR A 205 14.81 -2.15 4.08
N ASN A 206 13.52 -1.86 3.81
CA ASN A 206 12.71 -0.87 4.52
C ASN A 206 13.41 0.49 4.67
N LYS A 207 14.20 0.90 3.66
CA LYS A 207 14.89 2.20 3.71
C LYS A 207 13.91 3.37 3.52
N TRP A 208 12.70 3.10 3.07
CA TRP A 208 11.70 4.11 2.78
C TRP A 208 10.76 4.29 3.98
N GLY A 209 10.70 5.50 4.53
CA GLY A 209 9.65 5.89 5.48
C GLY A 209 9.50 5.03 6.73
N ARG A 210 10.56 4.34 7.19
CA ARG A 210 10.52 3.47 8.38
C ARG A 210 10.15 4.26 9.62
N SER A 211 9.13 3.79 10.34
CA SER A 211 8.75 4.37 11.63
C SER A 211 9.82 4.07 12.69
N ARG A 212 10.15 5.07 13.51
CA ARG A 212 11.06 4.92 14.67
C ARG A 212 10.37 4.36 15.91
N SER A 213 9.03 4.47 15.97
CA SER A 213 8.25 4.11 17.15
C SER A 213 7.65 2.71 17.10
N LEU A 214 7.62 2.08 15.91
CA LEU A 214 7.10 0.72 15.74
C LEU A 214 8.28 -0.26 15.76
N THR A 215 8.29 -1.15 16.75
CA THR A 215 9.28 -2.22 16.92
C THR A 215 8.64 -3.59 16.70
N GLU A 216 9.41 -4.54 16.16
CA GLU A 216 8.96 -5.92 15.95
C GLU A 216 8.91 -6.73 17.25
N THR A 217 9.55 -6.22 18.31
CA THR A 217 9.51 -6.75 19.67
C THR A 217 8.66 -5.85 20.56
N ILE A 218 7.86 -6.47 21.43
CA ILE A 218 7.25 -5.85 22.60
C ILE A 218 8.24 -5.96 23.74
#